data_AF-A0A516Q481-F1
#
_entry.id   AF-A0A516Q481-F1
#
_cell.length_a   1.000
_cell.length_b   1.000
_cell.length_c   1.000
_cell.angle_alpha   90.00
_cell.angle_beta   90.00
_cell.angle_gamma   90.00
#
_symmetry.space_group_name_H-M   'P 1'
#
loop_
_entity.id
_entity.type
_entity.pdbx_description
1 polymer ?
#
loop_
_entity_poly.entity_id
_entity_poly.type
_entity_poly.pdbx_seq_one_letter_code
_entity_poly.pdbx_strand_id
1 'polypeptide(L)'
;MVEGGELDPVRVLRNAGIACRQERAARNKKLITAVDWAHCNPPESIDPHQLDVRGGERPIHPAGEGAPGMAGFAVAELASTLGMSCGGATRLIADGLDLRHRLPRLWAGCVATRSTGGGRRSSPSRPGS
;
A
#
# COMPACT_ATOMS: atom_id res chain seq x y z
N MET A 1 22.40 -17.40 34.74
CA MET A 1 23.62 -17.56 33.93
C MET A 1 23.20 -17.39 32.48
N VAL A 2 23.64 -16.30 31.85
CA VAL A 2 23.23 -15.90 30.51
C VAL A 2 24.01 -16.79 29.54
N GLU A 3 23.34 -17.69 28.82
CA GLU A 3 23.99 -18.40 27.72
C GLU A 3 24.30 -17.37 26.63
N GLY A 4 25.58 -16.97 26.57
CA GLY A 4 26.15 -16.21 25.48
C GLY A 4 26.14 -17.06 24.22
N GLY A 5 25.00 -17.09 23.54
CA GLY A 5 24.90 -17.63 22.19
C GLY A 5 25.80 -16.79 21.28
N GLU A 6 26.97 -17.32 20.95
CA GLU A 6 27.96 -16.69 20.10
C GLU A 6 27.29 -16.10 18.85
N LEU A 7 27.61 -14.83 18.56
CA LEU A 7 27.02 -14.10 17.45
C LEU A 7 27.48 -14.71 16.12
N ASP A 8 26.69 -15.64 15.56
CA ASP A 8 26.93 -16.22 14.22
C ASP A 8 26.72 -15.16 13.11
N PRO A 9 27.79 -14.76 12.38
CA PRO A 9 27.70 -13.77 11.30
C PRO A 9 26.76 -14.19 10.17
N VAL A 10 26.67 -15.48 9.83
CA VAL A 10 25.81 -15.96 8.75
C VAL A 10 24.33 -15.78 9.13
N ARG A 11 23.98 -16.10 10.38
CA ARG A 11 22.63 -15.85 10.92
C ARG A 11 22.30 -14.36 10.95
N VAL A 12 23.25 -13.49 11.35
CA VAL A 12 23.05 -12.03 11.35
C VAL A 12 22.74 -11.52 9.94
N LEU A 13 23.56 -11.89 8.94
CA LEU A 13 23.34 -11.46 7.55
C LEU A 13 22.04 -12.02 6.96
N ARG A 14 21.69 -13.26 7.29
CA ARG A 14 20.40 -13.85 6.89
C ARG A 14 19.23 -13.05 7.45
N ASN A 15 19.27 -12.70 8.73
CA ASN A 15 18.21 -11.94 9.41
C ASN A 15 18.07 -10.54 8.80
N ALA A 16 19.19 -9.87 8.51
CA ALA A 16 19.17 -8.59 7.80
C ALA A 16 18.49 -8.71 6.43
N GLY A 17 18.82 -9.76 5.66
CA GLY A 17 18.18 -10.02 4.37
C GLY A 17 16.67 -10.29 4.47
N ILE A 18 16.22 -10.97 5.53
CA ILE A 18 14.79 -11.18 5.81
C ILE A 18 14.11 -9.85 6.12
N ALA A 19 14.68 -9.04 7.02
CA ALA A 19 14.14 -7.74 7.40
C ALA A 19 14.00 -6.81 6.18
N CYS A 20 15.01 -6.72 5.32
CA CYS A 20 14.91 -5.91 4.09
C CYS A 20 13.79 -6.37 3.16
N ARG A 21 13.54 -7.69 3.04
CA ARG A 21 12.42 -8.20 2.24
C ARG A 21 11.07 -7.85 2.87
N GLN A 22 10.95 -7.97 4.20
CA GLN A 22 9.75 -7.58 4.94
C GLN A 22 9.46 -6.09 4.78
N GLU A 23 10.46 -5.21 4.87
CA GLU A 23 10.29 -3.78 4.64
C GLU A 23 9.79 -3.47 3.23
N ARG A 24 10.37 -4.10 2.20
CA ARG A 24 9.94 -3.91 0.80
C ARG A 24 8.50 -4.37 0.61
N ALA A 25 8.14 -5.55 1.14
CA ALA A 25 6.77 -6.06 1.07
C ALA A 25 5.77 -5.14 1.80
N ALA A 26 6.15 -4.61 2.97
CA ALA A 26 5.32 -3.68 3.73
C ALA A 26 5.13 -2.34 2.98
N ARG A 27 6.19 -1.78 2.38
CA ARG A 27 6.11 -0.58 1.54
C ARG A 27 5.20 -0.81 0.34
N ASN A 28 5.36 -1.92 -0.37
CA ASN A 28 4.50 -2.27 -1.52
C ASN A 28 3.04 -2.49 -1.11
N LYS A 29 2.79 -3.06 0.07
CA LYS A 29 1.43 -3.19 0.60
C LYS A 29 0.79 -1.81 0.83
N LYS A 30 1.52 -0.84 1.39
CA LYS A 30 1.02 0.54 1.56
C LYS A 30 0.68 1.20 0.22
N LEU A 31 1.53 1.05 -0.81
CA LEU A 31 1.24 1.54 -2.17
C LEU A 31 -0.06 0.93 -2.71
N ILE A 32 -0.22 -0.39 -2.58
CA ILE A 32 -1.41 -1.07 -3.09
C ILE A 32 -2.66 -0.64 -2.34
N THR A 33 -2.61 -0.56 -1.02
CA THR A 33 -3.72 -0.06 -0.21
C THR A 33 -4.07 1.39 -0.55
N ALA A 34 -3.10 2.26 -0.82
CA ALA A 34 -3.35 3.64 -1.23
C ALA A 34 -4.12 3.71 -2.56
N VAL A 35 -3.78 2.84 -3.51
CA VAL A 35 -4.49 2.72 -4.79
C VAL A 35 -5.91 2.18 -4.60
N ASP A 36 -6.07 1.13 -3.80
CA ASP A 36 -7.39 0.58 -3.50
C ASP A 36 -8.27 1.62 -2.81
N TRP A 37 -7.70 2.42 -1.90
CA TRP A 37 -8.38 3.53 -1.23
C TRP A 37 -8.84 4.62 -2.20
N ALA A 38 -7.99 5.01 -3.17
CA ALA A 38 -8.38 5.96 -4.20
C ALA A 38 -9.56 5.44 -5.03
N HIS A 39 -9.60 4.15 -5.37
CA HIS A 39 -10.73 3.55 -6.09
C HIS A 39 -12.02 3.44 -5.27
N CYS A 40 -11.92 3.30 -3.94
CA CYS A 40 -13.08 3.33 -3.05
C CYS A 40 -13.67 4.74 -2.89
N ASN A 41 -12.89 5.78 -3.19
CA ASN A 41 -13.28 7.18 -3.01
C ASN A 41 -13.13 7.94 -4.33
N PRO A 42 -13.85 7.53 -5.39
CA PRO A 42 -13.74 8.20 -6.68
C PRO A 42 -14.37 9.61 -6.60
N PRO A 43 -14.08 10.52 -7.54
CA PRO A 43 -14.66 11.88 -7.56
C PRO A 43 -16.19 11.91 -7.42
N GLU A 44 -16.85 10.89 -7.98
CA GLU A 44 -18.30 10.73 -7.99
C GLU A 44 -18.88 10.35 -6.63
N SER A 45 -18.05 9.96 -5.65
CA SER A 45 -18.52 9.70 -4.28
C SER A 45 -18.68 10.98 -3.45
N ILE A 46 -18.24 12.14 -3.96
CA ILE A 46 -18.41 13.42 -3.26
C ILE A 46 -19.89 13.80 -3.28
N ASP A 47 -20.44 14.11 -2.10
CA ASP A 47 -21.81 14.63 -1.99
C ASP A 47 -21.95 15.92 -2.82
N PRO A 48 -22.92 16.01 -3.75
CA PRO A 48 -23.13 17.21 -4.57
C PRO A 48 -23.24 18.50 -3.77
N HIS A 49 -23.82 18.48 -2.57
CA HIS A 49 -23.90 19.66 -1.72
C HIS A 49 -22.51 20.18 -1.30
N GLN A 50 -21.53 19.31 -1.09
CA GLN A 50 -20.15 19.71 -0.80
C GLN A 50 -19.52 20.48 -1.97
N LEU A 51 -19.96 20.19 -3.20
CA LEU A 51 -19.48 20.88 -4.40
C LEU A 51 -20.03 22.32 -4.53
N ASP A 52 -21.08 22.68 -3.80
CA ASP A 52 -21.61 24.05 -3.79
C ASP A 52 -21.09 24.87 -2.59
N VAL A 53 -20.53 24.20 -1.57
CA VAL A 53 -20.01 24.83 -0.37
C VAL A 53 -18.58 25.35 -0.60
N ARG A 54 -18.33 26.60 -0.20
CA ARG A 54 -16.99 27.18 -0.18
C ARG A 54 -16.13 26.42 0.84
N GLY A 55 -15.04 25.82 0.36
CA GLY A 55 -14.17 24.96 1.18
C GLY A 55 -14.71 23.56 1.42
N GLY A 56 -15.86 23.20 0.81
CA GLY A 56 -16.33 21.82 0.74
C GLY A 56 -15.40 20.94 -0.08
N GLU A 57 -15.66 19.64 -0.03
CA GLU A 57 -14.82 18.64 -0.68
C GLU A 57 -14.68 18.88 -2.19
N ARG A 58 -13.48 18.59 -2.72
CA ARG A 58 -13.18 18.69 -4.15
C ARG A 58 -12.47 17.45 -4.64
N PRO A 59 -12.74 17.04 -5.90
CA PRO A 59 -11.94 16.01 -6.52
C PRO A 59 -10.51 16.52 -6.73
N ILE A 60 -9.55 15.61 -6.58
CA ILE A 60 -8.14 15.86 -6.84
C ILE A 60 -7.60 14.80 -7.82
N HIS A 61 -6.56 15.17 -8.55
CA HIS A 61 -5.82 14.28 -9.43
C HIS A 61 -4.37 14.22 -8.95
N PRO A 62 -4.07 13.33 -7.98
CA PRO A 62 -2.75 13.31 -7.35
C PRO A 62 -1.67 12.74 -8.28
N ALA A 63 -2.04 11.86 -9.21
CA ALA A 63 -1.16 11.22 -10.18
C ALA A 63 -1.08 12.00 -11.50
N GLY A 64 -0.19 11.56 -12.40
CA GLY A 64 -0.07 12.15 -13.73
C GLY A 64 -1.31 11.94 -14.61
N GLU A 65 -1.30 12.58 -15.77
CA GLU A 65 -2.38 12.49 -16.76
C GLU A 65 -2.76 11.04 -17.08
N GLY A 66 -4.07 10.79 -17.19
CA GLY A 66 -4.65 9.48 -17.48
C GLY A 66 -4.88 8.59 -16.26
N ALA A 67 -4.39 8.95 -15.07
CA ALA A 67 -4.76 8.29 -13.82
C ALA A 67 -6.13 8.82 -13.29
N PRO A 68 -6.93 7.97 -12.64
CA PRO A 68 -8.20 8.40 -12.07
C PRO A 68 -7.99 9.44 -10.95
N GLY A 69 -8.95 10.35 -10.84
CA GLY A 69 -9.05 11.25 -9.69
C GLY A 69 -9.59 10.53 -8.46
N MET A 70 -9.69 11.25 -7.34
CA MET A 70 -10.33 10.79 -6.11
C MET A 70 -10.91 11.95 -5.30
N ALA A 71 -11.73 11.63 -4.31
CA ALA A 71 -12.23 12.56 -3.31
C ALA A 71 -11.09 13.13 -2.44
N GLY A 72 -10.99 14.46 -2.35
CA GLY A 72 -9.85 15.12 -1.72
C GLY A 72 -9.74 14.91 -0.21
N PHE A 73 -10.86 14.81 0.52
CA PHE A 73 -10.81 14.64 1.97
C PHE A 73 -10.44 13.21 2.37
N ALA A 74 -10.69 12.22 1.51
CA ALA A 74 -10.25 10.84 1.72
C ALA A 74 -8.72 10.72 1.90
N VAL A 75 -7.92 11.69 1.42
CA VAL A 75 -6.47 11.71 1.68
C VAL A 75 -6.17 11.84 3.17
N ALA A 76 -6.91 12.66 3.90
CA ALA A 76 -6.66 12.90 5.32
C ALA A 76 -6.95 11.65 6.17
N GLU A 77 -7.97 10.87 5.79
CA GLU A 77 -8.29 9.59 6.43
C GLU A 77 -7.18 8.55 6.23
N LEU A 78 -6.64 8.44 5.02
CA LEU A 78 -5.52 7.55 4.76
C LEU A 78 -4.26 8.02 5.50
N ALA A 79 -3.99 9.32 5.49
CA ALA A 79 -2.82 9.92 6.15
C ALA A 79 -2.82 9.63 7.66
N SER A 80 -3.95 9.85 8.32
CA SER A 80 -4.11 9.59 9.75
C SER A 80 -3.95 8.10 10.08
N THR A 81 -4.55 7.22 9.27
CA THR A 81 -4.45 5.76 9.42
C THR A 81 -3.01 5.27 9.27
N LEU A 82 -2.24 5.83 8.33
CA LEU A 82 -0.85 5.43 8.09
C LEU A 82 0.17 6.15 8.98
N GLY A 83 -0.27 7.09 9.83
CA GLY A 83 0.59 7.87 10.70
C GLY A 83 1.56 8.79 9.94
N MET A 84 1.09 9.43 8.86
CA MET A 84 1.90 10.34 8.04
C MET A 84 1.17 11.66 7.74
N SER A 85 1.87 12.63 7.16
CA SER A 85 1.26 13.89 6.74
C SER A 85 0.35 13.69 5.52
N CYS A 86 -0.63 14.58 5.33
CA CYS A 86 -1.48 14.56 4.14
C CYS A 86 -0.67 14.65 2.85
N GLY A 87 0.36 15.50 2.78
CA GLY A 87 1.24 15.58 1.61
C GLY A 87 2.00 14.28 1.33
N GLY A 88 2.41 13.56 2.39
CA GLY A 88 3.01 12.24 2.26
C GLY A 88 2.03 11.20 1.71
N ALA A 89 0.78 11.21 2.20
CA ALA A 89 -0.27 10.33 1.70
C ALA A 89 -0.66 10.65 0.25
N THR A 90 -0.79 11.93 -0.11
CA THR A 90 -1.03 12.37 -1.51
C THR A 90 0.04 11.82 -2.43
N ARG A 91 1.32 11.92 -2.05
CA ARG A 91 2.42 11.40 -2.87
C ARG A 91 2.41 9.87 -2.95
N LEU A 92 2.11 9.17 -1.86
CA LEU A 92 1.96 7.72 -1.87
C LEU A 92 0.84 7.26 -2.81
N ILE A 93 -0.30 7.95 -2.79
CA ILE A 93 -1.43 7.69 -3.70
C ILE A 93 -1.01 7.96 -5.15
N ALA A 94 -0.37 9.10 -5.40
CA ALA A 94 0.13 9.47 -6.72
C ALA A 94 1.07 8.40 -7.30
N ASP A 95 2.09 7.99 -6.53
CA ASP A 95 3.06 6.96 -6.92
C ASP A 95 2.35 5.63 -7.22
N GLY A 96 1.39 5.25 -6.37
CA GLY A 96 0.62 4.02 -6.55
C GLY A 96 -0.24 4.03 -7.83
N LEU A 97 -0.96 5.12 -8.08
CA LEU A 97 -1.81 5.29 -9.26
C LEU A 97 -0.97 5.37 -10.54
N ASP A 98 0.13 6.12 -10.53
CA ASP A 98 1.06 6.16 -11.66
C ASP A 98 1.62 4.76 -11.96
N LEU A 99 2.03 4.00 -10.93
CA LEU A 99 2.51 2.63 -11.13
C LEU A 99 1.43 1.73 -11.75
N ARG A 100 0.21 1.75 -11.22
CA ARG A 100 -0.89 0.88 -11.70
C ARG A 100 -1.34 1.22 -13.11
N HIS A 101 -1.46 2.50 -13.43
CA HIS A 101 -2.09 2.95 -14.68
C HIS A 101 -1.08 3.24 -15.80
N ARG A 102 0.16 3.62 -15.46
CA ARG A 102 1.17 4.04 -16.46
C ARG A 102 2.36 3.07 -16.56
N LEU A 103 2.66 2.31 -15.50
CA LEU A 103 3.84 1.43 -15.44
C LEU A 103 3.47 -0.02 -15.01
N PRO A 104 2.60 -0.72 -15.76
CA PRO A 104 2.01 -2.00 -15.34
C PRO A 104 3.03 -3.10 -15.05
N ARG A 105 4.21 -3.07 -15.70
CA ARG A 105 5.31 -4.02 -15.44
C ARG A 105 5.90 -3.83 -14.04
N LEU A 106 6.06 -2.59 -13.57
CA LEU A 106 6.55 -2.31 -12.22
C LEU A 106 5.47 -2.63 -11.18
N TRP A 107 4.22 -2.30 -11.48
CA TRP A 107 3.08 -2.65 -10.64
C TRP A 107 2.99 -4.16 -10.36
N ALA A 108 3.17 -5.00 -11.38
CA ALA A 108 3.19 -6.45 -11.22
C ALA A 108 4.27 -6.91 -10.21
N GLY A 109 5.44 -6.26 -10.21
CA GLY A 109 6.50 -6.51 -9.22
C GLY A 109 6.08 -6.15 -7.79
N CYS A 110 5.42 -4.99 -7.60
CA CYS A 110 4.88 -4.58 -6.30
C CYS A 110 3.87 -5.62 -5.77
N VAL A 111 2.93 -6.05 -6.62
CA VAL A 111 1.90 -7.04 -6.25
C VAL A 111 2.50 -8.42 -5.96
N ALA A 112 3.50 -8.86 -6.73
CA ALA A 112 4.15 -10.15 -6.50
C ALA A 112 4.77 -10.25 -5.10
N THR A 113 5.49 -9.20 -4.67
CA THR A 113 6.12 -9.18 -3.34
C THR A 113 5.11 -9.09 -2.18
N ARG A 114 3.89 -8.55 -2.40
CA ARG A 114 2.80 -8.54 -1.41
C ARG A 114 2.36 -9.97 -1.09
N SER A 115 2.32 -10.85 -2.09
CA SER A 115 1.90 -12.25 -1.93
C SER A 115 2.95 -13.14 -1.25
N THR A 116 4.23 -12.73 -1.27
CA THR A 116 5.33 -13.51 -0.69
C THR A 116 5.40 -13.42 0.84
N GLY A 117 4.51 -12.66 1.48
CA GLY A 117 4.37 -12.59 2.93
C GLY A 117 3.55 -13.75 3.52
N GLY A 118 4.15 -14.93 3.66
CA GLY A 118 3.77 -15.94 4.67
C GLY A 118 2.46 -16.73 4.46
N GLY A 119 2.60 -17.98 4.04
CA GLY A 119 1.53 -18.98 4.14
C GLY A 119 1.94 -20.30 3.50
N ARG A 120 2.45 -21.24 4.31
CA ARG A 120 2.56 -22.65 3.90
C ARG A 120 1.17 -23.06 3.43
N ARG A 121 1.05 -23.51 2.17
CA ARG A 121 -0.18 -24.16 1.69
C ARG A 121 -0.38 -25.42 2.53
N SER A 122 -1.35 -25.41 3.41
CA SER A 122 -1.85 -26.65 4.03
C SER A 122 -2.49 -27.48 2.91
N SER A 123 -1.92 -28.66 2.65
CA SER A 123 -2.51 -29.64 1.74
C SER A 123 -3.91 -30.02 2.22
N PRO A 124 -4.92 -30.16 1.33
CA PRO A 124 -6.21 -30.68 1.75
C PRO A 124 -6.08 -32.17 2.11
N SER A 125 -6.47 -32.51 3.33
CA SER A 125 -6.64 -33.88 3.81
C SER A 125 -7.64 -34.62 2.92
N ARG A 126 -7.27 -35.80 2.39
CA ARG A 126 -8.23 -36.69 1.69
C ARG A 126 -9.33 -37.11 2.67
N PRO A 127 -10.61 -37.15 2.26
CA PRO A 127 -11.67 -37.71 3.10
C PRO A 127 -11.49 -39.23 3.21
N GLY A 128 -11.71 -39.73 4.42
CA GLY A 128 -11.57 -41.13 4.80
C GLY A 128 -12.59 -42.05 4.11
N SER A 129 -12.17 -43.32 4.03
CA SER A 129 -12.87 -44.48 3.46
C SER A 129 -14.19 -44.83 4.12
#